data_AF-A0A0X8UXL9-F1
#
_entry.id   AF-A0A0X8UXL9-F1
#
_cell.length_a   1.000
_cell.length_b   1.000
_cell.length_c   1.000
_cell.angle_alpha   90.00
_cell.angle_beta   90.00
_cell.angle_gamma   90.00
#
_symmetry.space_group_name_H-M   'P 1'
#
loop_
_entity.id
_entity.type
_entity.pdbx_description
1 polymer ?
#
loop_
_entity_poly.entity_id
_entity_poly.type
_entity_poly.pdbx_seq_one_letter_code
_entity_poly.pdbx_strand_id
1 'polypeptide(L)'
;MSDDKVSTAKKSESTESRNEKFCRIAEYRTNRIIDMIRLLGNCSNKSTYDYTPEQVEQIFRAISEATAEAKSKFTVKKEDKTFKLKRP
;
A
#
# COMPACT_ATOMS: atom_id res chain seq x y z
N MET A 1 18.86 48.85 4.83
CA MET A 1 17.48 48.35 4.77
C MET A 1 17.56 46.96 4.20
N SER A 2 17.33 46.00 5.09
CA SER A 2 17.70 44.60 5.00
C SER A 2 16.89 43.78 4.01
N ASP A 3 17.64 42.93 3.30
CA ASP A 3 17.46 41.48 3.17
C ASP A 3 16.19 40.96 2.46
N ASP A 4 16.42 40.66 1.18
CA ASP A 4 16.26 39.35 0.57
C ASP A 4 14.88 38.68 0.59
N LYS A 5 14.23 38.92 -0.54
CA LYS A 5 13.20 38.12 -1.21
C LYS A 5 13.58 36.62 -1.22
N VAL A 6 12.95 35.85 -0.33
CA VAL A 6 13.02 34.37 -0.35
C VAL A 6 12.56 33.88 -1.72
N SER A 7 13.54 33.36 -2.45
CA SER A 7 13.41 32.87 -3.79
C SER A 7 12.73 31.50 -3.78
N THR A 8 11.55 31.45 -4.37
CA THR A 8 10.86 30.24 -4.83
C THR A 8 11.81 29.38 -5.66
N ALA A 9 12.34 28.32 -5.05
CA ALA A 9 13.06 27.27 -5.76
C ALA A 9 12.06 26.46 -6.59
N LYS A 10 12.01 26.76 -7.89
CA LYS A 10 11.39 25.92 -8.92
C LYS A 10 11.95 24.51 -8.79
N LYS A 11 11.07 23.54 -8.50
CA LYS A 11 11.36 22.11 -8.63
C LYS A 11 11.60 21.81 -10.12
N SER A 12 12.82 21.42 -10.45
CA SER A 12 13.19 20.96 -11.79
C SER A 12 12.39 19.71 -12.14
N GLU A 13 11.90 19.63 -13.37
CA GLU A 13 11.40 18.39 -13.97
C GLU A 13 12.58 17.43 -14.17
N SER A 14 13.06 16.80 -13.10
CA SER A 14 13.78 15.54 -13.22
C SER A 14 12.74 14.43 -13.33
N THR A 15 12.78 13.70 -14.43
CA THR A 15 12.04 12.44 -14.56
C THR A 15 12.50 11.53 -13.43
N GLU A 16 11.63 11.30 -12.44
CA GLU A 16 11.91 10.44 -11.29
C GLU A 16 12.45 9.06 -11.74
N SER A 17 13.45 8.54 -11.02
CA SER A 17 13.93 7.17 -11.23
C SER A 17 12.82 6.16 -10.90
N ARG A 18 12.94 4.94 -11.43
CA ARG A 18 11.99 3.85 -11.13
C ARG A 18 11.87 3.59 -9.63
N ASN A 19 12.97 3.73 -8.88
CA ASN A 19 12.98 3.55 -7.44
C ASN A 19 12.29 4.70 -6.72
N GLU A 20 12.58 5.95 -7.07
CA GLU A 20 11.91 7.13 -6.48
C GLU A 20 10.41 7.10 -6.75
N LYS A 21 10.01 6.75 -7.97
CA LYS A 21 8.61 6.54 -8.34
C LYS A 21 7.94 5.47 -7.49
N PHE A 22 8.63 4.34 -7.28
CA PHE A 22 8.12 3.27 -6.43
C PHE A 22 7.93 3.75 -5.00
N CYS A 23 8.96 4.35 -4.38
CA CYS A 23 8.89 4.86 -3.01
C CYS A 23 7.74 5.85 -2.86
N ARG A 24 7.66 6.87 -3.74
CA ARG A 24 6.62 7.91 -3.69
C ARG A 24 5.21 7.32 -3.79
N ILE A 25 4.99 6.40 -4.74
CA ILE A 25 3.66 5.81 -4.94
C ILE A 25 3.32 4.82 -3.83
N ALA A 26 4.26 3.98 -3.41
CA ALA A 26 4.06 2.98 -2.37
C ALA A 26 3.79 3.65 -1.02
N GLU A 27 4.55 4.67 -0.66
CA GLU A 27 4.36 5.44 0.57
C GLU A 27 2.99 6.11 0.58
N TYR A 28 2.64 6.85 -0.49
CA TYR A 28 1.34 7.50 -0.61
C TYR A 28 0.18 6.49 -0.45
N ARG A 29 0.24 5.36 -1.16
CA ARG A 29 -0.78 4.31 -1.08
C ARG A 29 -0.86 3.68 0.30
N THR A 30 0.28 3.43 0.94
CA THR A 30 0.33 2.85 2.29
C THR A 30 -0.32 3.77 3.30
N ASN A 31 0.01 5.07 3.26
CA ASN A 31 -0.61 6.07 4.14
C ASN A 31 -2.13 6.16 3.94
N ARG A 32 -2.60 6.13 2.69
CA ARG A 32 -4.05 6.09 2.41
C ARG A 32 -4.73 4.84 2.97
N ILE A 33 -4.12 3.67 2.84
CA ILE A 33 -4.65 2.43 3.42
C ILE A 33 -4.73 2.53 4.96
N ILE A 34 -3.67 3.01 5.60
CA ILE A 34 -3.64 3.22 7.06
C ILE A 34 -4.75 4.18 7.50
N ASP A 35 -4.94 5.30 6.78
CA ASP A 35 -5.99 6.26 7.08
C ASP A 35 -7.39 5.63 6.94
N MET A 36 -7.63 4.82 5.91
CA MET A 36 -8.90 4.11 5.74
C MET A 36 -9.15 3.08 6.84
N ILE A 37 -8.12 2.35 7.28
CA ILE A 37 -8.23 1.41 8.41
C ILE A 37 -8.57 2.15 9.71
N ARG A 38 -7.99 3.34 9.94
CA ARG A 38 -8.35 4.18 11.09
C ARG A 38 -9.81 4.62 11.04
N LEU A 39 -10.29 5.08 9.88
CA LEU A 39 -11.69 5.44 9.70
C LEU A 39 -12.63 4.26 9.91
N LEU A 40 -12.26 3.07 9.42
CA LEU A 40 -13.00 1.83 9.66
C LEU A 40 -13.07 1.52 11.17
N GLY A 41 -12.00 1.80 11.93
CA GLY A 41 -11.99 1.68 13.39
C GLY A 41 -13.06 2.53 14.09
N ASN A 42 -13.46 3.67 13.51
CA ASN A 42 -14.53 4.50 14.07
C ASN A 42 -15.91 3.82 14.02
N CYS A 43 -16.09 2.83 13.14
CA CYS A 43 -17.31 2.02 13.09
C CYS A 43 -17.47 1.10 14.32
N SER A 44 -16.46 0.99 15.18
CA SER A 44 -16.55 0.24 16.45
C SER A 44 -17.45 0.91 17.50
N ASN A 45 -17.93 2.13 17.25
CA ASN A 45 -18.82 2.79 18.20
C ASN A 45 -20.21 2.13 18.22
N LYS A 46 -20.44 1.25 19.19
CA LYS A 46 -21.72 0.56 19.41
C LYS A 46 -22.91 1.46 19.76
N SER A 47 -22.66 2.71 20.15
CA SER A 47 -23.76 3.69 20.34
C SER A 47 -24.29 4.26 19.02
N THR A 48 -23.52 4.12 17.94
CA THR A 48 -23.88 4.61 16.60
C THR A 48 -24.22 3.48 15.64
N TYR A 49 -23.60 2.30 15.83
CA TYR A 49 -23.73 1.18 14.92
C TYR A 49 -24.02 -0.12 15.67
N ASP A 50 -24.92 -0.92 15.08
CA ASP A 50 -25.12 -2.30 15.46
C ASP A 50 -24.35 -3.22 14.51
N TYR A 51 -23.55 -4.11 15.08
CA TYR A 51 -22.78 -5.09 14.34
C TYR A 51 -22.55 -6.35 15.18
N THR A 52 -22.41 -7.48 14.50
CA THR A 52 -22.09 -8.76 15.14
C THR A 52 -20.58 -9.04 15.08
N PRO A 53 -20.05 -9.89 15.98
CA PRO A 53 -18.66 -10.34 15.91
C PRO A 53 -18.31 -10.97 14.55
N GLU A 54 -19.24 -11.69 13.93
CA GLU A 54 -19.04 -12.34 12.64
C GLU A 54 -18.87 -11.32 11.50
N GLN A 55 -19.62 -10.22 11.53
CA GLN A 55 -19.47 -9.14 10.55
C GLN A 55 -18.10 -8.46 10.68
N VAL A 56 -17.62 -8.26 11.91
CA VAL A 56 -16.27 -7.73 12.17
C VAL A 56 -15.20 -8.68 11.61
N GLU A 57 -15.34 -9.97 11.87
CA GLU A 57 -14.41 -10.99 11.35
C GLU A 57 -14.39 -11.01 9.82
N GLN A 58 -15.56 -10.96 9.17
CA GLN A 58 -15.65 -10.90 7.71
C GLN A 58 -14.90 -9.70 7.11
N ILE A 59 -15.04 -8.52 7.73
CA ILE A 59 -14.36 -7.30 7.31
C ILE A 59 -12.83 -7.48 7.38
N PHE A 60 -12.31 -7.94 8.53
CA PHE A 60 -10.86 -8.06 8.71
C PHE A 60 -10.26 -9.24 7.93
N ARG A 61 -11.02 -10.31 7.71
CA ARG A 61 -10.64 -11.41 6.82
C ARG A 61 -10.44 -10.90 5.39
N ALA A 62 -11.39 -10.12 4.85
CA ALA A 62 -11.26 -9.56 3.51
C ALA A 62 -10.04 -8.64 3.35
N ILE A 63 -9.77 -7.78 4.33
CA ILE A 63 -8.57 -6.91 4.34
C ILE A 63 -7.28 -7.74 4.37
N SER A 64 -7.26 -8.79 5.19
CA SER A 64 -6.10 -9.67 5.33
C SER A 64 -5.82 -10.45 4.04
N GLU A 65 -6.86 -10.99 3.40
CA GLU A 65 -6.76 -11.67 2.10
C GLU A 65 -6.22 -10.74 1.01
N ALA A 66 -6.76 -9.52 0.91
CA ALA A 66 -6.30 -8.53 -0.05
C ALA A 66 -4.82 -8.15 0.18
N THR A 67 -4.40 -8.03 1.44
CA THR A 67 -3.00 -7.74 1.80
C THR A 67 -2.08 -8.91 1.46
N ALA A 68 -2.51 -10.14 1.73
CA ALA A 68 -1.78 -11.35 1.38
C ALA A 68 -1.60 -11.49 -0.14
N GLU A 69 -2.65 -11.23 -0.93
CA GLU A 69 -2.59 -11.22 -2.38
C GLU A 69 -1.66 -10.12 -2.92
N ALA A 70 -1.72 -8.91 -2.35
CA ALA A 70 -0.82 -7.83 -2.73
C ALA A 70 0.65 -8.19 -2.43
N LYS A 71 0.92 -8.77 -1.26
CA LYS A 71 2.26 -9.22 -0.85
C LYS A 71 2.79 -10.34 -1.75
N SER A 72 1.93 -11.27 -2.18
CA SER A 72 2.34 -12.41 -3.02
C SER A 72 2.97 -11.96 -4.34
N LYS A 73 2.51 -10.83 -4.90
CA LYS A 73 3.04 -10.23 -6.14
C LYS A 73 4.50 -9.76 -6.00
N PHE A 74 4.97 -9.45 -4.79
CA PHE A 74 6.38 -9.13 -4.53
C PHE A 74 7.24 -10.38 -4.32
N THR A 75 6.62 -11.52 -4.05
CA THR A 75 7.31 -12.79 -3.75
C THR A 75 7.36 -13.76 -4.92
N VAL A 76 6.84 -13.39 -6.10
CA VAL A 76 6.95 -14.21 -7.31
C VAL A 76 8.42 -14.33 -7.70
N LYS A 77 9.12 -15.32 -7.14
CA LYS A 77 10.33 -15.86 -7.74
C LYS A 77 9.94 -16.33 -9.14
N LYS A 78 10.68 -15.90 -10.16
CA LYS A 78 10.74 -16.62 -11.44
C LYS A 78 11.18 -18.04 -11.11
N GLU A 79 10.25 -18.97 -10.93
CA GLU A 79 10.55 -20.37 -11.14
C GLU A 79 10.60 -20.55 -12.66
N ASP A 80 11.79 -20.42 -13.23
CA ASP A 80 12.09 -20.97 -14.54
C ASP A 80 11.97 -22.50 -14.40
N LYS A 81 10.73 -23.01 -14.42
CA LYS A 81 10.43 -24.45 -14.53
C LYS A 81 10.84 -24.91 -15.91
N THR A 82 12.14 -24.98 -16.16
CA THR A 82 12.67 -25.72 -17.29
C THR A 82 12.53 -27.19 -16.96
N PHE A 83 11.43 -27.77 -17.42
CA PHE A 83 11.23 -29.21 -17.44
C PHE A 83 12.34 -29.85 -18.29
N LYS A 84 13.13 -30.75 -17.70
CA LYS A 84 14.07 -31.61 -18.44
C LYS A 84 13.66 -33.06 -18.31
N LEU A 85 13.41 -33.70 -19.44
CA LEU A 85 13.23 -35.15 -19.53
C LEU A 85 14.62 -35.81 -19.37
N LYS A 86 14.79 -36.72 -18.42
CA LYS A 86 15.96 -37.62 -18.42
C LYS A 86 15.75 -38.68 -19.50
N ARG A 87 16.72 -38.83 -20.40
CA ARG A 87 16.80 -39.98 -21.31
C ARG A 87 17.59 -41.11 -20.64
N PRO A 88 17.27 -42.38 -20.95
CA PRO A 88 18.01 -43.55 -20.46
C PRO A 88 19.45 -43.57 -20.96
#